data_AF-A0A4Q0SKD9-F1
#
_entry.id   AF-A0A4Q0SKD9-F1
#
_cell.length_a   1.000
_cell.length_b   1.000
_cell.length_c   1.000
_cell.angle_alpha   90.00
_cell.angle_beta   90.00
_cell.angle_gamma   90.00
#
_symmetry.space_group_name_H-M   'P 1'
#
loop_
_entity.id
_entity.type
_entity.pdbx_description
1 polymer ?
#
loop_
_entity_poly.entity_id
_entity_poly.type
_entity_poly.pdbx_seq_one_letter_code
_entity_poly.pdbx_strand_id
1 'polypeptide(L)'
;MMRHGLILLTFCTTLLGCAVAPAQERRPIAWDGLGQDPNKGPNRPHIAKRPATNPAPATSDPNQERERVLGTLRPYSDAWWAVHDEIEAENDRQLGTKLVICPRCVQPAPPDGDVTASTR
;
A
#
# COMPACT_ATOMS: atom_id res chain seq x y z
N MET A 1 -18.47 -25.29 -45.32
CA MET A 1 -18.69 -23.90 -44.86
C MET A 1 -19.61 -23.80 -43.63
N MET A 2 -20.68 -24.60 -43.49
CA MET A 2 -21.58 -24.54 -42.31
C MET A 2 -20.94 -24.89 -40.96
N ARG A 3 -19.99 -25.84 -40.89
CA ARG A 3 -19.35 -26.25 -39.63
C ARG A 3 -18.56 -25.11 -38.98
N HIS A 4 -17.94 -24.23 -39.78
CA HIS A 4 -17.12 -23.13 -39.26
C HIS A 4 -17.98 -21.97 -38.78
N GLY A 5 -19.12 -21.72 -39.44
CA GLY A 5 -20.10 -20.75 -38.98
C GLY A 5 -20.69 -21.12 -37.62
N LEU A 6 -20.95 -22.41 -37.39
CA LEU A 6 -21.48 -22.90 -36.12
C LEU A 6 -20.45 -22.74 -34.97
N ILE A 7 -19.17 -23.00 -35.24
CA ILE A 7 -18.07 -22.80 -34.28
C ILE A 7 -17.85 -21.31 -33.98
N LEU A 8 -17.90 -20.45 -34.98
CA LEU A 8 -17.78 -19.00 -34.80
C LEU A 8 -18.95 -18.44 -33.99
N LEU A 9 -20.16 -18.95 -34.22
CA LEU A 9 -21.36 -18.48 -33.55
C LEU A 9 -21.36 -18.89 -32.07
N THR A 10 -20.94 -20.12 -31.74
CA THR A 10 -20.76 -20.54 -30.33
C THR A 10 -19.63 -19.78 -29.63
N PHE A 11 -18.55 -19.46 -30.34
CA PHE A 11 -17.46 -18.67 -29.77
C PHE A 11 -17.85 -17.21 -29.50
N CYS A 12 -18.64 -16.59 -30.39
CA CYS A 12 -19.15 -15.25 -30.17
C CYS A 12 -20.12 -15.18 -28.99
N THR A 13 -20.99 -16.17 -28.80
CA THR A 13 -21.95 -16.17 -27.69
C THR A 13 -21.29 -16.40 -26.33
N THR A 14 -20.23 -17.21 -26.26
CA THR A 14 -19.47 -17.39 -25.00
C THR A 14 -18.70 -16.14 -24.60
N LEU A 15 -18.12 -15.40 -25.56
CA LEU A 15 -17.41 -14.16 -25.29
C LEU A 15 -18.34 -13.01 -24.84
N LEU A 16 -19.54 -12.90 -25.42
CA LEU A 16 -20.50 -11.86 -25.01
C LEU A 16 -21.01 -12.05 -23.57
N GLY A 17 -21.04 -13.29 -23.06
CA GLY A 17 -21.46 -13.60 -21.69
C GLY A 17 -20.50 -13.10 -20.59
N CYS A 18 -19.23 -12.80 -20.93
CA CYS A 18 -18.23 -12.37 -19.95
C CYS A 18 -18.14 -10.83 -19.79
N ALA A 19 -18.79 -10.06 -20.67
CA ALA A 19 -18.73 -8.58 -20.63
C ALA A 19 -19.78 -7.95 -19.70
N VAL A 20 -20.72 -8.74 -19.19
CA VAL A 20 -21.83 -8.26 -18.35
C VAL A 20 -21.59 -8.62 -16.88
N ALA A 21 -20.44 -8.21 -16.35
CA ALA A 21 -20.32 -8.07 -14.91
C ALA A 21 -21.18 -6.86 -14.51
N PRO A 22 -22.20 -7.02 -13.64
CA PRO A 22 -22.91 -5.86 -13.12
C PRO A 22 -21.87 -4.94 -12.47
N ALA A 23 -21.89 -3.66 -12.82
CA ALA A 23 -21.08 -2.66 -12.14
C ALA A 23 -21.42 -2.75 -10.65
N GLN A 24 -20.54 -3.39 -9.89
CA GLN A 24 -20.66 -3.48 -8.43
C GLN A 24 -20.85 -2.06 -7.94
N GLU A 25 -22.02 -1.81 -7.37
CA GLU A 25 -22.35 -0.53 -6.76
C GLU A 25 -21.18 -0.15 -5.86
N ARG A 26 -20.54 1.00 -6.11
CA ARG A 26 -19.37 1.48 -5.35
C ARG A 26 -19.80 1.79 -3.91
N ARG A 27 -20.03 0.73 -3.13
CA ARG A 27 -20.19 0.82 -1.69
C ARG A 27 -18.81 1.07 -1.11
N PRO A 28 -18.68 1.96 -0.12
CA PRO A 28 -17.40 2.16 0.57
C PRO A 28 -16.92 0.81 1.09
N ILE A 29 -15.84 0.31 0.49
CA ILE A 29 -15.21 -0.95 0.88
C ILE A 29 -14.53 -0.69 2.21
N ALA A 30 -15.05 -1.33 3.25
CA ALA A 30 -14.39 -1.37 4.55
C ALA A 30 -13.15 -2.25 4.41
N TRP A 31 -11.97 -1.67 4.62
CA TRP A 31 -10.70 -2.39 4.52
C TRP A 31 -10.49 -3.41 5.64
N ASP A 32 -11.39 -3.44 6.65
CA ASP A 32 -11.40 -4.35 7.79
C ASP A 32 -12.19 -5.65 7.53
N GLY A 33 -12.84 -5.79 6.36
CA GLY A 33 -13.63 -6.97 6.00
C GLY A 33 -14.98 -7.11 6.71
N LEU A 34 -15.37 -6.14 7.57
CA LEU A 34 -16.63 -6.18 8.32
C LEU A 34 -17.77 -5.43 7.61
N GLY A 35 -17.50 -4.83 6.44
CA GLY A 35 -18.50 -4.11 5.64
C GLY A 35 -19.02 -2.81 6.28
N GLN A 36 -18.43 -2.39 7.39
CA GLN A 36 -18.74 -1.14 8.09
C GLN A 36 -17.96 0.02 7.46
N ASP A 37 -18.68 1.03 6.98
CA ASP A 37 -18.04 2.27 6.52
C ASP A 37 -17.32 2.93 7.71
N PRO A 38 -15.97 3.07 7.69
CA PRO A 38 -15.22 3.65 8.81
C PRO A 38 -15.59 5.13 9.07
N ASN A 39 -16.36 5.75 8.18
CA ASN A 39 -16.86 7.11 8.34
C ASN A 39 -18.24 7.19 9.03
N LYS A 40 -18.95 6.06 9.24
CA LYS A 40 -20.29 6.00 9.84
C LYS A 40 -20.28 5.83 11.37
N GLY A 41 -19.45 6.57 12.08
CA GLY A 41 -19.56 6.65 13.54
C GLY A 41 -20.76 7.54 13.93
N PRO A 42 -21.68 7.10 14.83
CA PRO A 42 -22.87 7.89 15.22
C PRO A 42 -22.53 9.22 15.93
N ASN A 43 -21.27 9.41 16.34
CA ASN A 43 -20.78 10.61 17.02
C ASN A 43 -19.53 11.20 16.37
N ARG A 44 -19.25 10.93 15.09
CA ARG A 44 -18.08 11.52 14.44
C ARG A 44 -18.41 12.98 14.07
N PRO A 45 -17.82 14.00 14.72
CA PRO A 45 -17.94 15.36 14.22
C PRO A 45 -17.41 15.35 12.78
N HIS A 46 -18.09 16.02 11.85
CA HIS A 46 -17.58 16.24 10.50
C HIS A 46 -16.17 16.82 10.61
N ILE A 47 -15.16 15.97 10.49
CA ILE A 47 -13.77 16.42 10.43
C ILE A 47 -13.68 17.09 9.08
N ALA A 48 -13.90 18.41 9.05
CA ALA A 48 -13.48 19.24 7.94
C ALA A 48 -12.02 18.86 7.69
N LYS A 49 -11.72 18.35 6.48
CA LYS A 49 -10.36 17.97 6.08
C LYS A 49 -9.44 19.09 6.53
N ARG A 50 -8.65 18.82 7.57
CA ARG A 50 -7.68 19.80 8.06
C ARG A 50 -6.76 20.07 6.88
N PRO A 51 -6.59 21.32 6.43
CA PRO A 51 -5.60 21.63 5.42
C PRO A 51 -4.29 21.02 5.90
N ALA A 52 -3.64 20.24 5.03
CA ALA A 52 -2.35 19.65 5.34
C ALA A 52 -1.47 20.78 5.88
N THR A 53 -1.10 20.68 7.16
CA THR A 53 -0.21 21.66 7.77
C THR A 53 1.08 21.64 6.97
N ASN A 54 1.63 22.82 6.68
CA ASN A 54 2.85 22.97 5.88
C ASN A 54 3.86 21.89 6.29
N PRO A 55 4.43 21.15 5.33
CA PRO A 55 5.40 20.11 5.66
C PRO A 55 6.48 20.74 6.53
N ALA A 56 6.83 20.05 7.62
CA ALA A 56 7.97 20.42 8.44
C ALA A 56 9.19 20.62 7.50
N PRO A 57 10.08 21.58 7.81
CA PRO A 57 11.26 21.82 6.98
C PRO A 57 11.95 20.49 6.73
N ALA A 58 12.15 20.16 5.45
CA ALA A 58 12.67 18.87 5.04
C ALA A 58 14.03 18.65 5.72
N THR A 59 14.05 17.77 6.71
CA THR A 59 15.29 17.18 7.20
C THR A 59 16.02 16.60 5.98
N SER A 60 17.34 16.79 5.91
CA SER A 60 18.16 16.25 4.81
C SER A 60 17.77 14.78 4.57
N ASP A 61 17.40 14.45 3.33
CA ASP A 61 16.98 13.11 2.96
C ASP A 61 18.14 12.12 3.17
N PRO A 62 18.00 11.14 4.08
CA PRO A 62 19.06 10.16 4.35
C PRO A 62 19.34 9.24 3.15
N ASN A 63 18.46 9.19 2.14
CA ASN A 63 18.63 8.37 0.95
C ASN A 63 19.27 9.10 -0.25
N GLN A 64 19.49 10.41 -0.16
CA GLN A 64 19.97 11.20 -1.29
C GLN A 64 21.27 10.65 -1.93
N GLU A 65 22.21 10.18 -1.12
CA GLU A 65 23.46 9.61 -1.64
C GLU A 65 23.26 8.19 -2.18
N ARG A 66 22.39 7.38 -1.56
CA ARG A 66 22.07 6.02 -2.03
C ARG A 66 21.39 6.06 -3.40
N GLU A 67 20.50 7.02 -3.62
CA GLU A 67 19.83 7.23 -4.92
C GLU A 67 20.83 7.59 -6.02
N ARG A 68 21.85 8.39 -5.71
CA ARG A 68 22.95 8.68 -6.65
C ARG A 68 23.72 7.42 -7.01
N VAL A 69 24.06 6.60 -6.01
CA VAL A 69 24.74 5.31 -6.22
C VAL A 69 23.87 4.39 -7.08
N LEU A 70 22.58 4.26 -6.76
CA LEU A 70 21.62 3.45 -7.51
C LEU A 70 21.59 3.82 -9.00
N GLY A 71 21.65 5.12 -9.32
CA GLY A 71 21.68 5.63 -10.70
C GLY A 71 22.95 5.29 -11.48
N THR A 72 24.05 4.95 -10.80
CA THR A 72 25.30 4.49 -11.44
C THR A 72 25.37 2.99 -11.66
N LEU A 73 24.52 2.22 -10.97
CA LEU A 73 24.50 0.77 -11.05
C LEU A 73 23.70 0.28 -12.25
N ARG A 74 24.07 -0.88 -12.79
CA ARG A 74 23.32 -1.52 -13.87
C ARG A 74 21.92 -1.88 -13.35
N PRO A 75 20.83 -1.48 -14.02
CA PRO A 75 19.48 -1.81 -13.60
C PRO A 75 19.29 -3.32 -13.40
N TYR A 76 18.64 -3.68 -12.29
CA TYR A 76 18.33 -5.05 -11.89
C TYR A 76 19.53 -5.98 -11.63
N SER A 77 20.74 -5.43 -11.53
CA SER A 77 21.89 -6.20 -11.05
C SER A 77 21.80 -6.45 -9.54
N ASP A 78 22.55 -7.42 -9.03
CA ASP A 78 22.58 -7.74 -7.59
C ASP A 78 22.97 -6.53 -6.73
N ALA A 79 23.95 -5.74 -7.21
CA ALA A 79 24.36 -4.51 -6.55
C ALA A 79 23.26 -3.44 -6.56
N TRP A 80 22.50 -3.36 -7.66
CA TRP A 80 21.37 -2.44 -7.76
C TRP A 80 20.27 -2.82 -6.77
N TRP A 81 19.93 -4.11 -6.66
CA TRP A 81 18.95 -4.59 -5.70
C TRP A 81 19.39 -4.34 -4.26
N ALA A 82 20.66 -4.57 -3.93
CA ALA A 82 21.17 -4.29 -2.58
C ALA A 82 20.97 -2.82 -2.17
N VAL A 83 21.27 -1.87 -3.06
CA VAL A 83 21.08 -0.44 -2.78
C VAL A 83 19.59 -0.07 -2.76
N HIS A 84 18.79 -0.66 -3.65
CA HIS A 84 17.34 -0.44 -3.68
C HIS A 84 16.67 -0.88 -2.37
N ASP A 85 17.03 -2.05 -1.86
CA ASP A 85 16.46 -2.59 -0.62
C ASP A 85 16.83 -1.73 0.59
N GLU A 86 18.05 -1.18 0.63
CA GLU A 86 18.44 -0.21 1.67
C GLU A 86 17.62 1.08 1.61
N ILE A 87 17.35 1.59 0.41
CA ILE A 87 16.52 2.79 0.21
C ILE A 87 15.09 2.53 0.70
N GLU A 88 14.52 1.39 0.33
CA GLU A 88 13.16 1.00 0.71
C GLU A 88 13.04 0.80 2.22
N ALA A 89 14.02 0.13 2.84
CA ALA A 89 14.05 -0.09 4.29
C ALA A 89 14.08 1.23 5.09
N GLU A 90 14.85 2.23 4.65
CA GLU A 90 14.87 3.54 5.30
C GLU A 90 13.58 4.34 5.03
N ASN A 91 12.99 4.21 3.85
CA ASN A 91 11.69 4.82 3.54
C ASN A 91 10.60 4.24 4.46
N ASP A 92 10.55 2.92 4.62
CA ASP A 92 9.64 2.24 5.53
C ASP A 92 9.83 2.68 6.98
N ARG A 93 11.08 2.90 7.42
CA ARG A 93 11.38 3.44 8.75
C ARG A 93 10.84 4.85 8.93
N GLN A 94 11.01 5.71 7.93
CA GLN A 94 10.43 7.05 7.93
C GLN A 94 8.91 7.03 7.90
N LEU A 95 8.31 6.12 7.14
CA LEU A 95 6.87 5.94 7.09
C LEU A 95 6.35 5.45 8.44
N GLY A 96 7.01 4.49 9.09
CA GLY A 96 6.65 3.99 10.42
C GLY A 96 6.66 5.09 11.49
N THR A 97 7.59 6.04 11.40
CA THR A 97 7.61 7.21 12.32
C THR A 97 6.54 8.26 12.02
N LYS A 98 6.11 8.39 10.76
CA LYS A 98 5.10 9.38 10.33
C LYS A 98 3.67 8.85 10.40
N LEU A 99 3.46 7.55 10.21
CA LEU A 99 2.15 6.91 10.12
C LEU A 99 1.61 6.58 11.52
N VAL A 100 1.00 7.57 12.17
CA VAL A 100 0.18 7.32 13.36
C VAL A 100 -1.27 7.07 12.92
N ILE A 101 -1.63 5.80 12.72
CA ILE A 101 -2.99 5.38 12.31
C ILE A 101 -4.01 5.60 13.44
N CYS A 102 -3.62 5.34 14.70
CA CYS A 102 -4.43 5.65 15.89
C CYS A 102 -3.49 6.00 17.07
N PRO A 103 -3.44 7.27 17.52
CA PRO A 103 -2.54 7.70 18.60
C PRO A 103 -2.75 6.96 19.93
N ARG A 104 -3.96 6.46 20.19
CA ARG A 104 -4.29 5.73 21.42
C ARG A 104 -4.15 4.21 21.32
N CYS A 105 -3.85 3.70 20.12
CA CYS A 105 -3.74 2.28 19.86
C CYS A 105 -2.28 1.83 19.68
N VAL A 106 -1.35 2.77 19.49
CA VAL A 106 0.09 2.48 19.38
C VAL A 106 0.65 2.24 20.78
N GLN A 107 1.04 0.99 21.06
CA GLN A 107 1.83 0.68 22.24
C GLN A 107 3.23 1.30 22.06
N PRO A 108 3.81 1.93 23.10
CA PRO A 108 5.17 2.45 23.01
C PRO A 108 6.14 1.31 22.68
N ALA A 109 7.04 1.55 21.74
CA ALA A 109 8.07 0.59 21.37
C ALA A 109 8.88 0.22 22.63
N PRO A 110 9.18 -1.08 22.85
CA PRO A 110 10.05 -1.49 23.94
C PRO A 110 11.42 -0.82 23.75
N PRO A 111 12.05 -0.33 24.84
CA PRO A 111 13.38 0.26 24.74
C PRO A 111 14.36 -0.81 24.23
N ASP A 112 15.19 -0.44 23.25
CA ASP A 112 16.32 -1.24 22.81
C ASP A 112 17.22 -1.53 24.01
N GLY A 113 17.02 -2.72 24.57
CA GLY A 113 17.75 -3.24 25.71
C GLY A 113 17.84 -4.75 25.51
N ASP A 114 19.05 -5.20 25.18
CA ASP A 114 19.44 -6.59 25.12
C ASP A 114 18.86 -7.38 26.29
N VAL A 115 17.88 -8.25 26.05
CA VAL A 115 17.67 -9.42 26.91
C VAL A 115 17.30 -10.61 26.04
N THR A 116 18.33 -11.38 25.70
CA THR A 116 18.20 -12.81 25.45
C THR A 116 17.63 -13.45 26.71
N ALA A 117 16.31 -13.60 26.79
CA ALA A 117 15.66 -14.45 27.80
C ALA A 117 15.07 -15.67 27.11
N SER A 118 15.96 -16.59 26.72
CA SER A 118 15.58 -18.00 26.61
C SER A 118 15.07 -18.43 27.98
N THR A 119 13.79 -18.81 28.06
CA THR A 119 13.29 -19.53 29.24
C THR A 119 12.41 -20.69 28.78
N ARG A 120 13.08 -21.85 28.83
CA ARG A 120 12.64 -23.24 29.05
C ARG A 120 11.15 -23.57 29.06
#